data_AF-O74204-F1
#
_entry.id   AF-O74204-F1
#
_cell.length_a   1.000
_cell.length_b   1.000
_cell.length_c   1.000
_cell.angle_alpha   90.00
_cell.angle_beta   90.00
_cell.angle_gamma   90.00
#
_symmetry.space_group_name_H-M   'P 1'
#
loop_
_entity.id
_entity.type
_entity.pdbx_description
1 polymer ?
#
loop_
_entity_poly.entity_id
_entity_poly.type
_entity_poly.pdbx_seq_one_letter_code
_entity_poly.pdbx_strand_id
1 'polypeptide(L)'
;MGSCMSTSGEESEQRKRSNKIDRDLEEDSKRLRRECKILLLGSGESGKSTIVKQMKIIHLKGYSHEELKNYRPTVFKNLLECAKSVASAMRQFDIEPVLDENKRHLDFLIDYSLDTNPQTIDAKVSVAIQSLWNDPAKEQLMERQTEFYLMDSAEYFFDEAARIAHKEYIPNEMDVLRARTKTTGIYETRFKMGQLSIHMFDVGGQRSERKKWIHCFENVTSIIFCVALSEYDQVLLEESSQNRMMESLLLFDSVVNSRWFMRTSIILFLNKVDIFKQKLGRSPLSNYFPDYSGGNDVNKAAKYLLWRFNQVNRAHLNLYPHLTQATDTSNIRLVFAAVKETILNNALKDSGIL
;
A
#
# COMPACT_ATOMS: atom_id res chain seq x y z
N MET A 1 67.56 -2.41 -10.13
CA MET A 1 67.17 -3.55 -11.00
C MET A 1 65.91 -4.17 -10.42
N GLY A 2 64.86 -4.27 -11.23
CA GLY A 2 63.57 -4.83 -10.81
C GLY A 2 62.57 -4.79 -11.96
N SER A 3 62.94 -5.30 -13.14
CA SER A 3 61.99 -5.53 -14.24
C SER A 3 61.15 -6.76 -13.89
N CYS A 4 59.94 -6.53 -13.37
CA CYS A 4 58.91 -7.55 -13.37
C CYS A 4 58.40 -7.66 -14.82
N MET A 5 58.83 -8.70 -15.54
CA MET A 5 58.22 -9.11 -16.80
C MET A 5 56.84 -9.67 -16.50
N SER A 6 55.79 -8.85 -16.66
CA SER A 6 54.44 -9.36 -16.88
C SER A 6 54.47 -10.24 -18.12
N THR A 7 54.04 -11.50 -18.00
CA THR A 7 54.00 -12.39 -19.16
C THR A 7 52.96 -11.86 -20.14
N SER A 8 53.30 -11.76 -21.43
CA SER A 8 52.44 -11.17 -22.48
C SER A 8 51.07 -11.86 -22.61
N GLY A 9 50.95 -13.10 -22.13
CA GLY A 9 49.69 -13.82 -21.98
C GLY A 9 48.77 -13.24 -20.90
N GLU A 10 49.31 -12.91 -19.73
CA GLU A 10 48.54 -12.31 -18.62
C GLU A 10 48.04 -10.91 -18.97
N GLU A 11 48.84 -10.09 -19.64
CA GLU A 11 48.40 -8.77 -20.12
C GLU A 11 47.30 -8.88 -21.18
N SER A 12 47.39 -9.87 -22.08
CA SER A 12 46.35 -10.14 -23.08
C SER A 12 45.03 -10.58 -22.43
N GLU A 13 45.09 -11.45 -21.43
CA GLU A 13 43.91 -11.90 -20.67
C GLU A 13 43.29 -10.77 -19.84
N GLN A 14 44.11 -9.96 -19.18
CA GLN A 14 43.64 -8.77 -18.45
C GLN A 14 42.95 -7.79 -19.39
N ARG A 15 43.49 -7.55 -20.59
CA ARG A 15 42.88 -6.67 -21.60
C ARG A 15 41.56 -7.24 -22.13
N LYS A 16 41.48 -8.55 -22.36
CA LYS A 16 40.21 -9.21 -22.73
C LYS A 16 39.16 -9.08 -21.62
N ARG A 17 39.57 -9.24 -20.36
CA ARG A 17 38.69 -9.07 -19.20
C ARG A 17 38.21 -7.63 -19.04
N SER A 18 39.10 -6.65 -19.22
CA SER A 18 38.74 -5.22 -19.22
C SER A 18 37.74 -4.90 -20.32
N ASN A 19 38.03 -5.29 -21.57
CA ASN A 19 37.13 -5.05 -22.69
C ASN A 19 35.75 -5.71 -22.50
N LYS A 20 35.71 -6.89 -21.85
CA LYS A 20 34.44 -7.54 -21.49
C LYS A 20 33.67 -6.72 -20.47
N ILE A 21 34.33 -6.24 -19.41
CA ILE A 21 33.72 -5.37 -18.40
C ILE A 21 33.19 -4.10 -19.04
N ASP A 22 33.97 -3.43 -19.90
CA ASP A 22 33.55 -2.21 -20.59
C ASP A 22 32.31 -2.45 -21.47
N ARG A 23 32.25 -3.58 -22.16
CA ARG A 23 31.08 -3.97 -22.95
C ARG A 23 29.86 -4.26 -22.07
N ASP A 24 30.04 -5.00 -20.99
CA ASP A 24 28.97 -5.31 -20.03
C ASP A 24 28.42 -4.01 -19.41
N LEU A 25 29.30 -3.04 -19.08
CA LEU A 25 28.92 -1.71 -18.59
C LEU A 25 28.17 -0.87 -19.63
N GLU A 26 28.57 -0.90 -20.90
CA GLU A 26 27.83 -0.20 -21.97
C GLU A 26 26.44 -0.79 -22.19
N GLU A 27 26.32 -2.11 -22.17
CA GLU A 27 25.03 -2.81 -22.31
C GLU A 27 24.12 -2.52 -21.11
N ASP A 28 24.66 -2.53 -19.89
CA ASP A 28 23.95 -2.13 -18.69
C ASP A 28 23.52 -0.66 -18.71
N SER A 29 24.39 0.25 -19.16
CA SER A 29 24.05 1.66 -19.29
C SER A 29 22.88 1.87 -20.27
N LYS A 30 22.90 1.19 -21.41
CA LYS A 30 21.80 1.23 -22.40
C LYS A 30 20.50 0.67 -21.82
N ARG A 31 20.57 -0.41 -21.03
CA ARG A 31 19.42 -1.00 -20.36
C ARG A 31 18.82 -0.06 -19.31
N LEU A 32 19.66 0.49 -18.43
CA LEU A 32 19.25 1.42 -17.37
C LEU A 32 18.64 2.70 -17.92
N ARG A 33 19.16 3.23 -19.05
CA ARG A 33 18.57 4.40 -19.73
C ARG A 33 17.16 4.16 -20.27
N ARG A 34 16.77 2.91 -20.50
CA ARG A 34 15.42 2.52 -20.97
C ARG A 34 14.48 2.09 -19.84
N GLU A 35 14.99 2.06 -18.61
CA GLU A 35 14.23 1.66 -17.44
C GLU A 35 13.46 2.87 -16.89
N CYS A 36 12.14 2.73 -16.79
CA CYS A 36 11.26 3.72 -16.18
C CYS A 36 11.22 3.49 -14.68
N LYS A 37 11.83 4.39 -13.91
CA LYS A 37 11.81 4.35 -12.45
C LYS A 37 10.52 4.97 -11.93
N ILE A 38 9.74 4.16 -11.21
CA ILE A 38 8.49 4.58 -10.56
C ILE A 38 8.65 4.51 -9.06
N LEU A 39 8.38 5.62 -8.38
CA LEU A 39 8.43 5.68 -6.93
C LEU A 39 7.02 5.70 -6.33
N LEU A 40 6.71 4.75 -5.45
CA LEU A 40 5.44 4.73 -4.71
C LEU A 40 5.59 5.52 -3.41
N LEU A 41 4.86 6.64 -3.28
CA LEU A 41 4.86 7.49 -2.09
C LEU A 41 3.47 7.58 -1.47
N GLY A 42 3.39 8.05 -0.22
CA GLY A 42 2.15 8.23 0.52
C GLY A 42 2.26 7.78 1.98
N SER A 43 1.27 8.15 2.80
CA SER A 43 1.20 7.84 4.23
C SER A 43 1.19 6.33 4.52
N GLY A 44 1.39 5.95 5.79
CA GLY A 44 1.18 4.57 6.23
C GLY A 44 -0.21 4.07 5.82
N GLU A 45 -0.29 2.81 5.39
CA GLU A 45 -1.55 2.14 5.01
C GLU A 45 -2.29 2.73 3.79
N SER A 46 -1.71 3.69 3.06
CA SER A 46 -2.39 4.30 1.90
C SER A 46 -2.59 3.36 0.70
N GLY A 47 -1.99 2.15 0.72
CA GLY A 47 -2.15 1.11 -0.29
C GLY A 47 -0.94 0.86 -1.19
N LYS A 48 0.20 1.51 -0.94
CA LYS A 48 1.44 1.34 -1.75
C LYS A 48 1.84 -0.13 -1.95
N SER A 49 2.03 -0.87 -0.86
CA SER A 49 2.43 -2.27 -0.94
C SER A 49 1.35 -3.15 -1.60
N THR A 50 0.07 -2.78 -1.48
CA THR A 50 -1.02 -3.45 -2.21
C THR A 50 -0.89 -3.22 -3.71
N ILE A 51 -0.51 -2.03 -4.17
CA ILE A 51 -0.21 -1.75 -5.58
C ILE A 51 0.96 -2.61 -6.08
N VAL A 52 2.03 -2.78 -5.31
CA VAL A 52 3.14 -3.69 -5.69
C VAL A 52 2.66 -5.13 -5.81
N LYS A 53 1.87 -5.60 -4.85
CA LYS A 53 1.27 -6.94 -4.89
C LYS A 53 0.42 -7.13 -6.16
N GLN A 54 -0.35 -6.11 -6.55
CA GLN A 54 -1.09 -6.13 -7.82
C GLN A 54 -0.16 -6.19 -9.03
N MET A 55 0.96 -5.47 -9.04
CA MET A 55 1.93 -5.56 -10.15
C MET A 55 2.49 -6.98 -10.30
N LYS A 56 2.68 -7.68 -9.18
CA LYS A 56 3.08 -9.09 -9.22
C LYS A 56 2.00 -9.99 -9.83
N ILE A 57 0.75 -9.81 -9.44
CA ILE A 57 -0.41 -10.54 -10.01
C ILE A 57 -0.56 -10.26 -11.51
N ILE A 58 -0.47 -9.00 -11.90
CA ILE A 58 -0.77 -8.56 -13.27
C ILE A 58 0.40 -8.85 -14.23
N HIS A 59 1.64 -8.67 -13.80
CA HIS A 59 2.82 -8.67 -14.68
C HIS A 59 3.87 -9.75 -14.38
N LEU A 60 3.82 -10.43 -13.23
CA LEU A 60 4.84 -11.39 -12.80
C LEU A 60 4.28 -12.80 -12.52
N LYS A 61 3.19 -13.18 -13.20
CA LYS A 61 2.54 -14.51 -13.10
C LYS A 61 1.97 -14.83 -11.71
N GLY A 62 1.69 -13.81 -10.89
CA GLY A 62 1.08 -14.00 -9.58
C GLY A 62 2.02 -14.60 -8.54
N TYR A 63 1.42 -15.30 -7.59
CA TYR A 63 2.11 -15.92 -6.46
C TYR A 63 2.19 -17.43 -6.65
N SER A 64 3.39 -17.98 -6.46
CA SER A 64 3.55 -19.43 -6.39
C SER A 64 2.93 -20.00 -5.11
N HIS A 65 2.68 -21.30 -5.11
CA HIS A 65 2.11 -22.02 -3.96
C HIS A 65 2.94 -21.81 -2.68
N GLU A 66 4.27 -21.88 -2.78
CA GLU A 66 5.17 -21.65 -1.63
C GLU A 66 5.11 -20.21 -1.14
N GLU A 67 5.02 -19.24 -2.04
CA GLU A 67 4.88 -17.83 -1.66
C GLU A 67 3.55 -17.56 -0.96
N LEU A 68 2.45 -18.13 -1.45
CA LEU A 68 1.15 -18.07 -0.79
C LEU A 68 1.22 -18.65 0.62
N LYS A 69 1.85 -19.82 0.77
CA LYS A 69 2.04 -20.47 2.07
C LYS A 69 2.83 -19.59 3.05
N ASN A 70 3.82 -18.84 2.57
CA ASN A 70 4.59 -17.90 3.39
C ASN A 70 3.78 -16.72 3.92
N TYR A 71 2.62 -16.39 3.34
CA TYR A 71 1.72 -15.36 3.87
C TYR A 71 0.83 -15.85 5.02
N ARG A 72 0.72 -17.16 5.24
CA ARG A 72 -0.18 -17.76 6.24
C ARG A 72 0.02 -17.20 7.66
N PRO A 73 1.25 -17.08 8.20
CA PRO A 73 1.51 -16.45 9.49
C PRO A 73 0.98 -15.00 9.57
N THR A 74 1.15 -14.23 8.49
CA THR A 74 0.70 -12.84 8.42
C THR A 74 -0.82 -12.75 8.43
N VAL A 75 -1.49 -13.60 7.65
CA VAL A 75 -2.96 -13.62 7.60
C VAL A 75 -3.55 -13.99 8.96
N PHE A 76 -3.01 -15.02 9.64
CA PHE A 76 -3.46 -15.39 10.99
C PHE A 76 -3.27 -14.27 11.99
N LYS A 77 -2.10 -13.62 11.94
CA LYS A 77 -1.82 -12.47 12.79
C LYS A 77 -2.81 -11.33 12.53
N ASN A 78 -3.09 -10.99 11.28
CA ASN A 78 -4.03 -9.92 10.95
C ASN A 78 -5.47 -10.27 11.35
N LEU A 79 -5.91 -11.52 11.15
CA LEU A 79 -7.23 -12.00 11.59
C LEU A 79 -7.38 -11.80 13.11
N LEU A 80 -6.41 -12.26 13.89
CA LEU A 80 -6.45 -12.14 15.35
C LEU A 80 -6.33 -10.69 15.82
N GLU A 81 -5.45 -9.89 15.22
CA GLU A 81 -5.31 -8.46 15.54
C GLU A 81 -6.64 -7.73 15.33
N CYS A 82 -7.34 -7.98 14.21
CA CYS A 82 -8.66 -7.39 13.97
C CYS A 82 -9.68 -7.83 15.03
N ALA A 83 -9.73 -9.13 15.35
CA ALA A 83 -10.66 -9.67 16.32
C ALA A 83 -10.42 -9.07 17.73
N LYS A 84 -9.15 -8.97 18.14
CA LYS A 84 -8.76 -8.35 19.40
C LYS A 84 -9.09 -6.86 19.44
N SER A 85 -8.90 -6.13 18.34
CA SER A 85 -9.28 -4.71 18.27
C SER A 85 -10.78 -4.54 18.51
N VAL A 86 -11.62 -5.37 17.88
CA VAL A 86 -13.08 -5.35 18.09
C VAL A 86 -13.43 -5.68 19.54
N ALA A 87 -12.95 -6.81 20.07
CA ALA A 87 -13.24 -7.23 21.43
C ALA A 87 -12.75 -6.21 22.49
N SER A 88 -11.57 -5.63 22.29
CA SER A 88 -11.02 -4.61 23.20
C SER A 88 -11.81 -3.32 23.15
N ALA A 89 -12.24 -2.89 21.96
CA ALA A 89 -13.07 -1.70 21.81
C ALA A 89 -14.46 -1.88 22.43
N MET A 90 -15.07 -3.06 22.30
CA MET A 90 -16.33 -3.38 23.00
C MET A 90 -16.17 -3.23 24.52
N ARG A 91 -15.11 -3.79 25.12
CA ARG A 91 -14.83 -3.58 26.56
C ARG A 91 -14.55 -2.12 26.91
N GLN A 92 -13.74 -1.42 26.11
CA GLN A 92 -13.38 -0.03 26.37
C GLN A 92 -14.60 0.90 26.37
N PHE A 93 -15.60 0.57 25.56
CA PHE A 93 -16.81 1.36 25.38
C PHE A 93 -18.00 0.86 26.20
N ASP A 94 -17.78 -0.14 27.06
CA ASP A 94 -18.82 -0.80 27.84
C ASP A 94 -20.00 -1.32 26.98
N ILE A 95 -19.68 -1.81 25.77
CA ILE A 95 -20.63 -2.40 24.84
C ILE A 95 -20.69 -3.91 25.09
N GLU A 96 -21.74 -4.33 25.79
CA GLU A 96 -21.99 -5.74 26.06
C GLU A 96 -22.58 -6.46 24.83
N PRO A 97 -22.07 -7.65 24.47
CA PRO A 97 -22.70 -8.49 23.45
C PRO A 97 -24.14 -8.83 23.82
N VAL A 98 -25.03 -8.83 22.83
CA VAL A 98 -26.44 -9.19 23.03
C VAL A 98 -26.60 -10.69 23.27
N LEU A 99 -25.78 -11.51 22.59
CA LEU A 99 -25.79 -12.96 22.77
C LEU A 99 -24.90 -13.36 23.95
N ASP A 100 -25.43 -14.13 24.90
CA ASP A 100 -24.68 -14.52 26.12
C ASP A 100 -23.43 -15.35 25.82
N GLU A 101 -23.44 -16.14 24.75
CA GLU A 101 -22.25 -16.88 24.31
C GLU A 101 -21.11 -15.96 23.88
N ASN A 102 -21.45 -14.79 23.32
CA ASN A 102 -20.47 -13.83 22.83
C ASN A 102 -19.70 -13.13 23.95
N LYS A 103 -20.22 -13.10 25.18
CA LYS A 103 -19.46 -12.65 26.36
C LYS A 103 -18.24 -13.54 26.59
N ARG A 104 -18.42 -14.87 26.49
CA ARG A 104 -17.33 -15.84 26.60
C ARG A 104 -16.38 -15.77 25.40
N HIS A 105 -16.91 -15.56 24.19
CA HIS A 105 -16.08 -15.40 23.00
C HIS A 105 -15.22 -14.14 23.06
N LEU A 106 -15.77 -13.04 23.57
CA LEU A 106 -15.05 -11.79 23.78
C LEU A 106 -13.86 -12.00 24.72
N ASP A 107 -14.07 -12.65 25.86
CA ASP A 107 -12.99 -12.95 26.81
C ASP A 107 -11.93 -13.85 26.19
N PHE A 108 -12.37 -14.93 25.52
CA PHE A 108 -11.50 -15.86 24.83
C PHE A 108 -10.62 -15.18 23.78
N LEU A 109 -11.19 -14.30 22.94
CA LEU A 109 -10.44 -13.62 21.87
C LEU A 109 -9.38 -12.67 22.41
N ILE A 110 -9.65 -11.99 23.52
CA ILE A 110 -8.70 -11.08 24.16
C ILE A 110 -7.51 -11.86 24.70
N ASP A 111 -7.76 -12.98 25.38
CA ASP A 111 -6.73 -13.79 26.03
C ASP A 111 -5.97 -14.69 25.05
N TYR A 112 -6.58 -15.05 23.90
CA TYR A 112 -5.97 -15.95 22.93
C TYR A 112 -4.66 -15.37 22.36
N SER A 113 -3.58 -16.12 22.41
CA SER A 113 -2.29 -15.74 21.83
C SER A 113 -1.93 -16.66 20.67
N LEU A 114 -1.26 -16.10 19.66
CA LEU A 114 -0.64 -16.87 18.59
C LEU A 114 0.85 -17.01 18.87
N ASP A 115 1.40 -18.16 18.49
CA ASP A 115 2.84 -18.38 18.43
C ASP A 115 3.50 -17.40 17.43
N THR A 116 4.82 -17.24 17.52
CA THR A 116 5.58 -16.31 16.66
C THR A 116 5.48 -16.64 15.17
N ASN A 117 5.35 -17.92 14.82
CA ASN A 117 5.20 -18.39 13.43
C ASN A 117 4.11 -19.47 13.34
N PRO A 118 2.84 -19.08 13.49
CA PRO A 118 1.76 -20.03 13.67
C PRO A 118 1.56 -20.83 12.39
N GLN A 119 1.68 -22.15 12.50
CA GLN A 119 1.31 -23.03 11.42
C GLN A 119 -0.20 -23.18 11.39
N THR A 120 -0.94 -23.26 12.49
CA THR A 120 -2.40 -23.35 12.47
C THR A 120 -3.00 -22.34 13.43
N ILE A 121 -4.31 -22.10 13.29
CA ILE A 121 -5.11 -21.38 14.27
C ILE A 121 -6.23 -22.32 14.76
N ASP A 122 -6.59 -22.22 16.04
CA ASP A 122 -7.67 -23.06 16.59
C ASP A 122 -8.99 -22.71 15.90
N ALA A 123 -9.74 -23.72 15.45
CA ALA A 123 -11.06 -23.55 14.85
C ALA A 123 -12.03 -22.78 15.77
N LYS A 124 -11.87 -22.88 17.09
CA LYS A 124 -12.64 -22.09 18.07
C LYS A 124 -12.47 -20.58 17.88
N VAL A 125 -11.31 -20.12 17.38
CA VAL A 125 -11.08 -18.70 17.06
C VAL A 125 -12.01 -18.26 15.94
N SER A 126 -12.14 -19.04 14.87
CA SER A 126 -13.05 -18.67 13.77
C SER A 126 -14.51 -18.61 14.23
N VAL A 127 -14.95 -19.56 15.06
CA VAL A 127 -16.31 -19.58 15.61
C VAL A 127 -16.56 -18.34 16.48
N ALA A 128 -15.63 -18.04 17.39
CA ALA A 128 -15.72 -16.86 18.26
C ALA A 128 -15.76 -15.55 17.45
N ILE A 129 -14.91 -15.42 16.43
CA ILE A 129 -14.87 -14.25 15.55
C ILE A 129 -16.19 -14.08 14.80
N GLN A 130 -16.69 -15.16 14.17
CA GLN A 130 -17.93 -15.09 13.39
C GLN A 130 -19.14 -14.84 14.27
N SER A 131 -19.23 -15.44 15.46
CA SER A 131 -20.35 -15.19 16.35
C SER A 131 -20.34 -13.75 16.89
N LEU A 132 -19.16 -13.26 17.31
CA LEU A 132 -19.04 -11.89 17.82
C LEU A 132 -19.28 -10.83 16.72
N TRP A 133 -18.77 -11.06 15.51
CA TRP A 133 -18.95 -10.12 14.39
C TRP A 133 -20.39 -10.05 13.88
N ASN A 134 -21.19 -11.09 14.09
CA ASN A 134 -22.61 -11.10 13.76
C ASN A 134 -23.52 -10.72 14.95
N ASP A 135 -22.95 -10.36 16.10
CA ASP A 135 -23.72 -9.89 17.24
C ASP A 135 -24.39 -8.54 16.93
N PRO A 136 -25.67 -8.34 17.29
CA PRO A 136 -26.35 -7.05 17.12
C PRO A 136 -25.63 -5.85 17.77
N ALA A 137 -24.84 -6.08 18.82
CA ALA A 137 -24.03 -5.05 19.48
C ALA A 137 -22.95 -4.43 18.55
N LYS A 138 -22.61 -5.10 17.44
CA LYS A 138 -21.68 -4.59 16.42
C LYS A 138 -22.08 -3.20 15.92
N GLU A 139 -23.37 -2.94 15.71
CA GLU A 139 -23.80 -1.65 15.14
C GLU A 139 -23.43 -0.49 16.07
N GLN A 140 -23.64 -0.64 17.38
CA GLN A 140 -23.24 0.35 18.38
C GLN A 140 -21.73 0.58 18.40
N LEU A 141 -20.94 -0.48 18.21
CA LEU A 141 -19.49 -0.37 18.10
C LEU A 141 -19.08 0.40 16.83
N MET A 142 -19.75 0.13 15.72
CA MET A 142 -19.41 0.73 14.42
C MET A 142 -19.80 2.20 14.32
N GLU A 143 -20.77 2.68 15.10
CA GLU A 143 -21.04 4.11 15.29
C GLU A 143 -19.83 4.85 15.89
N ARG A 144 -19.04 4.15 16.72
CA ARG A 144 -17.84 4.67 17.40
C ARG A 144 -16.54 4.28 16.70
N GLN A 145 -16.59 3.84 15.44
CA GLN A 145 -15.39 3.37 14.72
C GLN A 145 -14.27 4.42 14.62
N THR A 146 -14.58 5.71 14.66
CA THR A 146 -13.56 6.77 14.62
C THR A 146 -12.75 6.88 15.90
N GLU A 147 -13.21 6.28 17.00
CA GLU A 147 -12.59 6.36 18.33
C GLU A 147 -11.56 5.24 18.59
N PHE A 148 -11.49 4.24 17.72
CA PHE A 148 -10.51 3.16 17.83
C PHE A 148 -9.94 2.77 16.47
N TYR A 149 -8.76 2.17 16.49
CA TYR A 149 -8.15 1.67 15.27
C TYR A 149 -8.71 0.29 14.92
N LEU A 150 -9.27 0.17 13.71
CA LEU A 150 -9.66 -1.09 13.09
C LEU A 150 -9.03 -1.16 11.69
N MET A 151 -8.48 -2.32 11.34
CA MET A 151 -7.93 -2.53 10.01
C MET A 151 -9.05 -2.52 8.95
N ASP A 152 -8.79 -1.84 7.83
CA ASP A 152 -9.71 -1.79 6.69
C ASP A 152 -10.14 -3.16 6.14
N SER A 153 -9.31 -4.20 6.32
CA SER A 153 -9.61 -5.56 5.87
C SER A 153 -10.23 -6.44 6.95
N ALA A 154 -10.59 -5.90 8.11
CA ALA A 154 -11.16 -6.66 9.22
C ALA A 154 -12.40 -7.47 8.81
N GLU A 155 -13.37 -6.82 8.16
CA GLU A 155 -14.61 -7.47 7.72
C GLU A 155 -14.34 -8.66 6.80
N TYR A 156 -13.46 -8.50 5.80
CA TYR A 156 -13.04 -9.61 4.94
C TYR A 156 -12.46 -10.78 5.73
N PHE A 157 -11.58 -10.51 6.70
CA PHE A 157 -10.98 -11.57 7.50
C PHE A 157 -12.00 -12.28 8.37
N PHE A 158 -13.00 -11.57 8.88
CA PHE A 158 -14.07 -12.14 9.69
C PHE A 158 -15.01 -13.02 8.87
N ASP A 159 -15.40 -12.56 7.68
CA ASP A 159 -16.22 -13.33 6.75
C ASP A 159 -15.51 -14.63 6.32
N GLU A 160 -14.20 -14.53 6.07
CA GLU A 160 -13.35 -15.64 5.64
C GLU A 160 -12.76 -16.47 6.81
N ALA A 161 -13.11 -16.15 8.06
CA ALA A 161 -12.45 -16.71 9.24
C ALA A 161 -12.50 -18.25 9.28
N ALA A 162 -13.62 -18.86 8.88
CA ALA A 162 -13.76 -20.31 8.81
C ALA A 162 -12.81 -20.94 7.78
N ARG A 163 -12.67 -20.33 6.59
CA ARG A 163 -11.71 -20.80 5.58
C ARG A 163 -10.28 -20.63 6.05
N ILE A 164 -9.97 -19.49 6.66
CA ILE A 164 -8.64 -19.17 7.20
C ILE A 164 -8.26 -20.16 8.32
N ALA A 165 -9.20 -20.54 9.20
CA ALA A 165 -8.95 -21.48 10.29
C ALA A 165 -8.94 -22.96 9.88
N HIS A 166 -9.19 -23.28 8.61
CA HIS A 166 -9.14 -24.65 8.13
C HIS A 166 -7.72 -25.22 8.23
N LYS A 167 -7.59 -26.52 8.60
CA LYS A 167 -6.27 -27.16 8.82
C LYS A 167 -5.37 -27.13 7.59
N GLU A 168 -5.98 -27.28 6.42
CA GLU A 168 -5.32 -27.28 5.11
C GLU A 168 -5.34 -25.89 4.45
N TYR A 169 -5.59 -24.82 5.22
CA TYR A 169 -5.64 -23.47 4.68
C TYR A 169 -4.35 -23.07 3.99
N ILE A 170 -4.50 -22.58 2.76
CA ILE A 170 -3.45 -21.94 1.97
C ILE A 170 -4.01 -20.59 1.52
N PRO A 171 -3.33 -19.47 1.81
CA PRO A 171 -3.77 -18.16 1.38
C PRO A 171 -3.98 -18.10 -0.14
N ASN A 172 -4.98 -17.36 -0.57
CA ASN A 172 -5.19 -17.00 -1.97
C ASN A 172 -4.65 -15.58 -2.23
N GLU A 173 -4.70 -15.13 -3.49
CA GLU A 173 -4.22 -13.78 -3.85
C GLU A 173 -4.98 -12.65 -3.14
N MET A 174 -6.27 -12.85 -2.82
CA MET A 174 -7.07 -11.86 -2.10
C MET A 174 -6.63 -11.74 -0.63
N ASP A 175 -6.32 -12.87 0.02
CA ASP A 175 -5.71 -12.90 1.35
C ASP A 175 -4.37 -12.15 1.34
N VAL A 176 -3.54 -12.37 0.31
CA VAL A 176 -2.26 -11.68 0.16
C VAL A 176 -2.45 -10.17 -0.06
N LEU A 177 -3.40 -9.74 -0.89
CA LEU A 177 -3.68 -8.32 -1.14
C LEU A 177 -4.14 -7.59 0.12
N ARG A 178 -4.92 -8.28 0.98
CA ARG A 178 -5.47 -7.74 2.24
C ARG A 178 -4.55 -7.93 3.45
N ALA A 179 -3.60 -8.86 3.36
CA ALA A 179 -2.59 -9.07 4.39
C ALA A 179 -1.75 -7.80 4.58
N ARG A 180 -1.63 -7.39 5.84
CA ARG A 180 -0.92 -6.21 6.26
C ARG A 180 0.37 -6.59 7.01
N THR A 181 1.46 -6.08 6.48
CA THR A 181 2.76 -6.04 7.16
C THR A 181 3.27 -4.61 7.11
N LYS A 182 3.82 -4.11 8.23
CA LYS A 182 4.46 -2.80 8.23
C LYS A 182 5.70 -2.85 7.34
N THR A 183 5.68 -2.12 6.23
CA THR A 183 6.82 -1.98 5.33
C THR A 183 7.91 -1.15 5.99
N THR A 184 9.10 -1.75 6.14
CA THR A 184 10.31 -1.11 6.67
C THR A 184 11.39 -1.13 5.61
N GLY A 185 12.02 0.01 5.32
CA GLY A 185 13.04 0.11 4.27
C GLY A 185 12.46 0.36 2.87
N ILE A 186 13.22 -0.07 1.87
CA ILE A 186 12.96 0.15 0.44
C ILE A 186 12.93 -1.22 -0.24
N TYR A 187 11.85 -1.50 -0.98
CA TYR A 187 11.68 -2.72 -1.74
C TYR A 187 11.60 -2.38 -3.22
N GLU A 188 12.36 -3.12 -4.03
CA GLU A 188 12.41 -2.94 -5.48
C GLU A 188 11.66 -4.07 -6.18
N THR A 189 10.91 -3.75 -7.23
CA THR A 189 10.28 -4.74 -8.10
C THR A 189 10.48 -4.32 -9.56
N ARG A 190 10.96 -5.24 -10.38
CA ARG A 190 11.15 -5.03 -11.82
C ARG A 190 10.17 -5.88 -12.62
N PHE A 191 9.51 -5.29 -13.59
CA PHE A 191 8.57 -5.98 -14.47
C PHE A 191 8.46 -5.28 -15.82
N LYS A 192 7.94 -5.98 -16.83
CA LYS A 192 7.65 -5.40 -18.14
C LYS A 192 6.18 -5.02 -18.24
N MET A 193 5.92 -3.81 -18.72
CA MET A 193 4.57 -3.30 -19.01
C MET A 193 4.48 -2.94 -20.50
N GLY A 194 4.19 -3.95 -21.32
CA GLY A 194 4.32 -3.84 -22.78
C GLY A 194 5.79 -3.67 -23.19
N GLN A 195 6.11 -2.56 -23.85
CA GLN A 195 7.49 -2.24 -24.26
C GLN A 195 8.30 -1.52 -23.16
N LEU A 196 7.65 -1.06 -22.09
CA LEU A 196 8.31 -0.35 -21.00
C LEU A 196 8.91 -1.35 -20.00
N SER A 197 10.16 -1.11 -19.61
CA SER A 197 10.80 -1.78 -18.48
C SER A 197 10.56 -0.94 -17.23
N ILE A 198 9.79 -1.45 -16.27
CA ILE A 198 9.43 -0.73 -15.06
C ILE A 198 10.34 -1.18 -13.91
N HIS A 199 10.89 -0.22 -13.19
CA HIS A 199 11.57 -0.41 -11.91
C HIS A 199 10.82 0.37 -10.84
N MET A 200 10.02 -0.37 -10.07
CA MET A 200 9.15 0.19 -9.05
C MET A 200 9.79 0.10 -7.68
N PHE A 201 9.72 1.18 -6.91
CA PHE A 201 10.21 1.28 -5.54
C PHE A 201 9.04 1.47 -4.57
N ASP A 202 8.89 0.56 -3.61
CA ASP A 202 7.97 0.68 -2.48
C ASP A 202 8.74 1.02 -1.21
N VAL A 203 8.38 2.15 -0.61
CA VAL A 203 9.04 2.68 0.57
C VAL A 203 8.06 2.73 1.74
N GLY A 204 8.58 2.53 2.96
CA GLY A 204 7.79 2.66 4.18
C GLY A 204 7.12 4.04 4.28
N GLY A 205 5.80 4.07 4.50
CA GLY A 205 4.99 5.31 4.56
C GLY A 205 4.98 6.02 5.90
N GLN A 206 5.41 5.33 6.97
CA GLN A 206 5.43 5.86 8.33
C GLN A 206 6.53 6.90 8.49
N ARG A 207 6.34 7.85 9.42
CA ARG A 207 7.25 8.99 9.63
C ARG A 207 8.70 8.55 9.86
N SER A 208 8.92 7.48 10.62
CA SER A 208 10.25 6.92 10.91
C SER A 208 10.99 6.42 9.66
N GLU A 209 10.25 6.04 8.61
CA GLU A 209 10.81 5.47 7.38
C GLU A 209 11.13 6.53 6.31
N ARG A 210 10.52 7.72 6.39
CA ARG A 210 10.61 8.75 5.34
C ARG A 210 12.03 9.29 5.10
N LYS A 211 12.90 9.25 6.11
CA LYS A 211 14.30 9.65 5.96
C LYS A 211 15.06 8.79 4.94
N LYS A 212 14.61 7.54 4.70
CA LYS A 212 15.23 6.60 3.76
C LYS A 212 14.84 6.91 2.31
N TRP A 213 13.79 7.68 2.06
CA TRP A 213 13.26 7.92 0.72
C TRP A 213 14.25 8.61 -0.21
N ILE A 214 15.12 9.47 0.33
CA ILE A 214 16.13 10.18 -0.46
C ILE A 214 17.03 9.24 -1.28
N HIS A 215 17.23 7.99 -0.83
CA HIS A 215 18.05 6.99 -1.52
C HIS A 215 17.44 6.46 -2.83
N CYS A 216 16.18 6.81 -3.14
CA CYS A 216 15.51 6.39 -4.37
C CYS A 216 15.00 7.56 -5.22
N PHE A 217 15.41 8.81 -4.92
CA PHE A 217 14.93 10.01 -5.62
C PHE A 217 15.67 10.30 -6.93
N GLU A 218 16.79 9.64 -7.19
CA GLU A 218 17.59 9.91 -8.37
C GLU A 218 16.99 9.30 -9.65
N ASN A 219 16.82 10.14 -10.67
CA ASN A 219 16.33 9.77 -12.00
C ASN A 219 14.95 9.08 -11.98
N VAL A 220 14.05 9.54 -11.10
CA VAL A 220 12.66 9.06 -11.04
C VAL A 220 11.87 9.61 -12.22
N THR A 221 11.33 8.70 -13.05
CA THR A 221 10.52 9.03 -14.22
C THR A 221 9.12 9.50 -13.81
N SER A 222 8.51 8.83 -12.83
CA SER A 222 7.17 9.18 -12.34
C SER A 222 6.98 8.78 -10.88
N ILE A 223 6.17 9.56 -10.16
CA ILE A 223 5.74 9.23 -8.81
C ILE A 223 4.30 8.77 -8.85
N ILE A 224 4.00 7.65 -8.20
CA ILE A 224 2.63 7.29 -7.85
C ILE A 224 2.44 7.65 -6.37
N PHE A 225 1.69 8.71 -6.10
CA PHE A 225 1.36 9.11 -4.75
C PHE A 225 0.01 8.50 -4.35
N CYS A 226 0.01 7.62 -3.35
CA CYS A 226 -1.18 6.94 -2.85
C CYS A 226 -1.78 7.70 -1.65
N VAL A 227 -3.03 8.11 -1.80
CA VAL A 227 -3.88 8.73 -0.78
C VAL A 227 -4.99 7.74 -0.44
N ALA A 228 -5.18 7.46 0.84
CA ALA A 228 -6.35 6.71 1.29
C ALA A 228 -7.51 7.68 1.54
N LEU A 229 -8.51 7.67 0.65
CA LEU A 229 -9.70 8.52 0.78
C LEU A 229 -10.44 8.24 2.09
N SER A 230 -10.48 6.99 2.55
CA SER A 230 -11.19 6.56 3.76
C SER A 230 -10.61 7.06 5.08
N GLU A 231 -9.45 7.73 5.06
CA GLU A 231 -8.73 8.20 6.27
C GLU A 231 -9.10 9.64 6.68
N TYR A 232 -10.12 10.25 6.05
CA TYR A 232 -10.53 11.64 6.29
C TYR A 232 -11.02 11.93 7.70
N ASP A 233 -11.51 10.92 8.41
CA ASP A 233 -12.10 10.98 9.75
C ASP A 233 -11.25 10.24 10.80
N GLN A 234 -10.02 9.86 10.45
CA GLN A 234 -9.12 9.09 11.30
C GLN A 234 -7.94 9.94 11.77
N VAL A 235 -7.39 9.56 12.92
CA VAL A 235 -6.15 10.12 13.48
C VAL A 235 -4.96 9.18 13.28
N LEU A 236 -3.73 9.71 13.29
CA LEU A 236 -2.54 8.90 13.12
C LEU A 236 -2.36 7.92 14.29
N LEU A 237 -1.87 6.72 13.98
CA LEU A 237 -1.47 5.76 15.01
C LEU A 237 -0.27 6.27 15.82
N GLU A 238 0.62 7.05 15.19
CA GLU A 238 1.78 7.64 15.86
C GLU A 238 1.43 8.90 16.68
N GLU A 239 0.29 9.56 16.40
CA GLU A 239 -0.09 10.83 17.01
C GLU A 239 -1.62 11.05 16.94
N SER A 240 -2.31 10.83 18.06
CA SER A 240 -3.78 10.84 18.14
C SER A 240 -4.43 12.22 17.95
N SER A 241 -3.67 13.31 18.00
CA SER A 241 -4.17 14.68 17.77
C SER A 241 -4.23 15.05 16.29
N GLN A 242 -3.62 14.25 15.41
CA GLN A 242 -3.42 14.62 14.02
C GLN A 242 -4.26 13.77 13.06
N ASN A 243 -5.09 14.45 12.28
CA ASN A 243 -5.88 13.83 11.22
C ASN A 243 -5.00 13.25 10.10
N ARG A 244 -5.28 12.02 9.67
CA ARG A 244 -4.50 11.27 8.67
C ARG A 244 -4.55 11.90 7.28
N MET A 245 -5.70 12.41 6.86
CA MET A 245 -5.82 13.09 5.55
C MET A 245 -5.03 14.41 5.52
N MET A 246 -5.04 15.16 6.63
CA MET A 246 -4.20 16.36 6.75
C MET A 246 -2.69 16.03 6.72
N GLU A 247 -2.27 14.96 7.39
CA GLU A 247 -0.89 14.45 7.26
C GLU A 247 -0.56 14.06 5.81
N SER A 248 -1.50 13.44 5.09
CA SER A 248 -1.32 13.08 3.68
C SER A 248 -1.14 14.31 2.78
N LEU A 249 -1.91 15.39 3.03
CA LEU A 249 -1.76 16.67 2.34
C LEU A 249 -0.40 17.32 2.60
N LEU A 250 0.05 17.36 3.87
CA LEU A 250 1.37 17.89 4.24
C LEU A 250 2.51 17.08 3.59
N LEU A 251 2.37 15.76 3.60
CA LEU A 251 3.32 14.88 2.94
C LEU A 251 3.36 15.13 1.43
N PHE A 252 2.20 15.25 0.79
CA PHE A 252 2.13 15.55 -0.64
C PHE A 252 2.72 16.92 -0.98
N ASP A 253 2.44 17.97 -0.20
CA ASP A 253 3.05 19.30 -0.36
C ASP A 253 4.59 19.22 -0.38
N SER A 254 5.17 18.43 0.54
CA SER A 254 6.62 18.23 0.62
C SER A 254 7.21 17.48 -0.58
N VAL A 255 6.43 16.58 -1.18
CA VAL A 255 6.85 15.79 -2.35
C VAL A 255 6.70 16.62 -3.62
N VAL A 256 5.52 17.16 -3.89
CA VAL A 256 5.21 17.84 -5.16
C VAL A 256 6.04 19.11 -5.36
N ASN A 257 6.45 19.76 -4.26
CA ASN A 257 7.29 20.97 -4.29
C ASN A 257 8.78 20.69 -4.05
N SER A 258 9.19 19.41 -4.02
CA SER A 258 10.58 19.03 -3.84
C SER A 258 11.42 19.33 -5.09
N ARG A 259 12.63 19.86 -4.88
CA ARG A 259 13.61 20.09 -5.97
C ARG A 259 14.01 18.81 -6.70
N TRP A 260 13.91 17.66 -6.04
CA TRP A 260 14.20 16.36 -6.66
C TRP A 260 13.21 15.98 -7.77
N PHE A 261 12.01 16.55 -7.77
CA PHE A 261 10.90 16.12 -8.62
C PHE A 261 10.38 17.19 -9.58
N MET A 262 11.15 18.27 -9.82
CA MET A 262 10.73 19.41 -10.65
C MET A 262 10.34 19.04 -12.09
N ARG A 263 10.77 17.89 -12.60
CA ARG A 263 10.45 17.39 -13.94
C ARG A 263 9.69 16.06 -13.91
N THR A 264 9.28 15.61 -12.74
CA THR A 264 8.62 14.32 -12.56
C THR A 264 7.12 14.50 -12.70
N SER A 265 6.46 13.57 -13.41
CA SER A 265 5.00 13.52 -13.44
C SER A 265 4.45 12.83 -12.21
N ILE A 266 3.34 13.36 -11.68
CA ILE A 266 2.70 12.83 -10.47
C ILE A 266 1.39 12.14 -10.86
N ILE A 267 1.33 10.85 -10.60
CA ILE A 267 0.10 10.06 -10.68
C ILE A 267 -0.48 10.00 -9.27
N LEU A 268 -1.68 10.55 -9.08
CA LEU A 268 -2.32 10.61 -7.77
C LEU A 268 -3.38 9.51 -7.66
N PHE A 269 -3.09 8.49 -6.86
CA PHE A 269 -4.06 7.45 -6.54
C PHE A 269 -4.89 7.86 -5.35
N LEU A 270 -6.16 8.14 -5.61
CA LEU A 270 -7.19 8.35 -4.60
C LEU A 270 -7.81 6.97 -4.28
N ASN A 271 -7.12 6.23 -3.42
CA ASN A 271 -7.36 4.84 -3.10
C ASN A 271 -8.41 4.63 -2.01
N LYS A 272 -8.86 3.39 -1.82
CA LYS A 272 -9.87 2.97 -0.84
C LYS A 272 -11.23 3.66 -1.06
N VAL A 273 -11.60 3.87 -2.33
CA VAL A 273 -12.87 4.52 -2.70
C VAL A 273 -14.09 3.73 -2.25
N ASP A 274 -13.96 2.40 -2.16
CA ASP A 274 -14.96 1.48 -1.62
C ASP A 274 -15.27 1.78 -0.14
N ILE A 275 -14.24 1.85 0.69
CA ILE A 275 -14.39 2.14 2.13
C ILE A 275 -14.83 3.59 2.34
N PHE A 276 -14.29 4.52 1.55
CA PHE A 276 -14.71 5.91 1.57
C PHE A 276 -16.21 6.07 1.31
N LYS A 277 -16.75 5.36 0.31
CA LYS A 277 -18.18 5.37 -0.01
C LYS A 277 -19.04 4.85 1.14
N GLN A 278 -18.62 3.81 1.83
CA GLN A 278 -19.35 3.26 2.97
C GLN A 278 -19.36 4.26 4.15
N LYS A 279 -18.25 4.94 4.41
CA LYS A 279 -18.09 5.82 5.57
C LYS A 279 -18.81 7.15 5.46
N LEU A 280 -18.92 7.72 4.26
CA LEU A 280 -19.53 9.05 4.07
C LEU A 280 -20.96 9.17 4.62
N GLY A 281 -21.73 8.07 4.65
CA GLY A 281 -23.08 8.06 5.20
C GLY A 281 -23.14 8.22 6.72
N ARG A 282 -22.15 7.69 7.43
CA ARG A 282 -22.09 7.67 8.92
C ARG A 282 -21.18 8.75 9.51
N SER A 283 -20.17 9.17 8.76
CA SER A 283 -19.15 10.13 9.17
C SER A 283 -19.07 11.22 8.09
N PRO A 284 -19.90 12.27 8.16
CA PRO A 284 -19.93 13.31 7.14
C PRO A 284 -18.58 14.02 6.99
N LEU A 285 -18.11 14.20 5.75
CA LEU A 285 -16.83 14.86 5.46
C LEU A 285 -16.75 16.30 6.02
N SER A 286 -17.88 17.01 6.06
CA SER A 286 -17.99 18.37 6.58
C SER A 286 -17.60 18.51 8.05
N ASN A 287 -17.66 17.44 8.84
CA ASN A 287 -17.25 17.45 10.24
C ASN A 287 -15.73 17.61 10.40
N TYR A 288 -14.97 17.20 9.38
CA TYR A 288 -13.50 17.24 9.38
C TYR A 288 -12.96 18.31 8.43
N PHE A 289 -13.76 18.69 7.43
CA PHE A 289 -13.46 19.70 6.44
C PHE A 289 -14.63 20.70 6.36
N PRO A 290 -14.68 21.72 7.26
CA PRO A 290 -15.83 22.62 7.37
C PRO A 290 -16.14 23.43 6.10
N ASP A 291 -15.16 23.61 5.22
CA ASP A 291 -15.30 24.26 3.92
C ASP A 291 -15.93 23.38 2.83
N TYR A 292 -16.19 22.10 3.12
CA TYR A 292 -16.88 21.19 2.21
C TYR A 292 -18.41 21.24 2.38
N SER A 293 -19.12 21.52 1.29
CA SER A 293 -20.59 21.63 1.25
C SER A 293 -21.28 20.62 0.34
N GLY A 294 -20.56 19.61 -0.16
CA GLY A 294 -21.09 18.65 -1.14
C GLY A 294 -21.96 17.52 -0.57
N GLY A 295 -22.17 17.46 0.75
CA GLY A 295 -22.92 16.40 1.43
C GLY A 295 -22.27 15.02 1.26
N ASN A 296 -23.07 13.96 1.34
CA ASN A 296 -22.58 12.56 1.30
C ASN A 296 -22.35 12.03 -0.13
N ASP A 297 -22.28 12.90 -1.14
CA ASP A 297 -22.00 12.52 -2.53
C ASP A 297 -20.51 12.17 -2.70
N VAL A 298 -20.25 10.90 -3.03
CA VAL A 298 -18.89 10.35 -3.16
C VAL A 298 -18.05 11.08 -4.21
N ASN A 299 -18.68 11.46 -5.33
CA ASN A 299 -17.97 12.13 -6.42
C ASN A 299 -17.62 13.57 -6.05
N LYS A 300 -18.54 14.30 -5.41
CA LYS A 300 -18.27 15.66 -4.90
C LYS A 300 -17.20 15.64 -3.82
N ALA A 301 -17.28 14.70 -2.89
CA ALA A 301 -16.32 14.53 -1.80
C ALA A 301 -14.92 14.19 -2.34
N ALA A 302 -14.81 13.25 -3.28
CA ALA A 302 -13.54 12.90 -3.92
C ALA A 302 -12.96 14.06 -4.76
N LYS A 303 -13.79 14.79 -5.51
CA LYS A 303 -13.37 15.99 -6.26
C LYS A 303 -12.88 17.10 -5.33
N TYR A 304 -13.54 17.28 -4.19
CA TYR A 304 -13.12 18.22 -3.16
C TYR A 304 -11.74 17.85 -2.59
N LEU A 305 -11.53 16.58 -2.22
CA LEU A 305 -10.22 16.14 -1.74
C LEU A 305 -9.14 16.30 -2.82
N LEU A 306 -9.43 15.93 -4.07
CA LEU A 306 -8.55 16.19 -5.20
C LEU A 306 -8.21 17.68 -5.36
N TRP A 307 -9.19 18.57 -5.19
CA TRP A 307 -8.98 20.01 -5.22
C TRP A 307 -8.03 20.47 -4.09
N ARG A 308 -8.15 19.93 -2.87
CA ARG A 308 -7.21 20.19 -1.77
C ARG A 308 -5.78 19.77 -2.11
N PHE A 309 -5.59 18.61 -2.74
CA PHE A 309 -4.27 18.16 -3.21
C PHE A 309 -3.71 19.05 -4.33
N ASN A 310 -4.56 19.52 -5.25
CA ASN A 310 -4.14 20.47 -6.28
C ASN A 310 -3.71 21.83 -5.70
N GLN A 311 -4.36 22.31 -4.64
CA GLN A 311 -4.05 23.60 -4.02
C GLN A 311 -2.61 23.67 -3.48
N VAL A 312 -2.05 22.56 -3.02
CA VAL A 312 -0.67 22.52 -2.49
C VAL A 312 0.38 22.31 -3.58
N ASN A 313 -0.01 22.03 -4.84
CA ASN A 313 0.89 21.88 -5.98
C ASN A 313 1.37 23.24 -6.54
N ARG A 314 2.23 23.93 -5.77
CA ARG A 314 2.80 25.24 -6.13
C ARG A 314 3.84 25.16 -7.25
N ALA A 315 4.48 24.00 -7.41
CA ALA A 315 5.40 23.72 -8.51
C ALA A 315 4.70 23.50 -9.85
N HIS A 316 3.36 23.45 -9.87
CA HIS A 316 2.54 23.23 -11.07
C HIS A 316 2.95 21.96 -11.84
N LEU A 317 3.35 20.91 -11.13
CA LEU A 317 3.66 19.62 -11.75
C LEU A 317 2.40 19.02 -12.38
N ASN A 318 2.58 18.25 -13.45
CA ASN A 318 1.49 17.51 -14.09
C ASN A 318 0.94 16.47 -13.11
N LEU A 319 -0.32 16.64 -12.72
CA LEU A 319 -1.04 15.76 -11.79
C LEU A 319 -2.09 14.94 -12.53
N TYR A 320 -1.99 13.62 -12.47
CA TYR A 320 -2.89 12.67 -13.12
C TYR A 320 -3.67 11.87 -12.07
N PRO A 321 -4.89 12.30 -11.69
CA PRO A 321 -5.65 11.66 -10.63
C PRO A 321 -6.42 10.44 -11.12
N HIS A 322 -6.43 9.39 -10.30
CA HIS A 322 -7.22 8.18 -10.51
C HIS A 322 -7.90 7.76 -9.21
N LEU A 323 -9.21 7.47 -9.27
CA LEU A 323 -9.90 6.76 -8.20
C LEU A 323 -9.53 5.29 -8.26
N THR A 324 -9.05 4.74 -7.15
CA THR A 324 -8.56 3.37 -7.10
C THR A 324 -9.15 2.58 -5.95
N GLN A 325 -9.28 1.28 -6.18
CA GLN A 325 -9.48 0.28 -5.16
C GLN A 325 -8.35 -0.74 -5.33
N ALA A 326 -7.27 -0.60 -4.55
CA ALA A 326 -6.07 -1.43 -4.71
C ALA A 326 -6.32 -2.93 -4.50
N THR A 327 -7.42 -3.31 -3.86
CA THR A 327 -7.86 -4.71 -3.69
C THR A 327 -8.62 -5.26 -4.90
N ASP A 328 -9.08 -4.41 -5.83
CA ASP A 328 -9.73 -4.82 -7.07
C ASP A 328 -8.72 -4.87 -8.22
N THR A 329 -8.37 -6.09 -8.63
CA THR A 329 -7.43 -6.33 -9.73
C THR A 329 -7.92 -5.78 -11.08
N SER A 330 -9.22 -5.78 -11.35
CA SER A 330 -9.78 -5.23 -12.60
C SER A 330 -9.67 -3.71 -12.63
N ASN A 331 -10.00 -3.04 -11.52
CA ASN A 331 -9.80 -1.61 -11.36
C ASN A 331 -8.32 -1.22 -11.58
N ILE A 332 -7.39 -1.94 -10.94
CA ILE A 332 -5.96 -1.65 -11.06
C ILE A 332 -5.43 -1.92 -12.47
N ARG A 333 -5.90 -2.96 -13.18
CA ARG A 333 -5.54 -3.18 -14.59
C ARG A 333 -5.92 -1.99 -15.48
N LEU A 334 -7.13 -1.46 -15.31
CA LEU A 334 -7.61 -0.30 -16.08
C LEU A 334 -6.81 0.97 -15.75
N VAL A 335 -6.59 1.24 -14.47
CA VAL A 335 -5.82 2.40 -14.02
C VAL A 335 -4.39 2.34 -14.51
N PHE A 336 -3.73 1.18 -14.44
CA PHE A 336 -2.36 1.05 -14.94
C PHE A 336 -2.24 1.10 -16.46
N ALA A 337 -3.29 0.74 -17.20
CA ALA A 337 -3.33 1.00 -18.64
C ALA A 337 -3.28 2.50 -18.95
N ALA A 338 -4.04 3.32 -18.24
CA ALA A 338 -3.99 4.78 -18.38
C ALA A 338 -2.64 5.37 -17.91
N VAL A 339 -2.09 4.86 -16.80
CA VAL A 339 -0.76 5.26 -16.31
C VAL A 339 0.33 4.93 -17.33
N LYS A 340 0.27 3.77 -17.98
CA LYS A 340 1.20 3.39 -19.04
C LYS A 340 1.23 4.42 -20.17
N GLU A 341 0.06 4.90 -20.62
CA GLU A 341 -0.04 5.91 -21.66
C GLU A 341 0.57 7.24 -21.22
N THR A 342 0.30 7.68 -19.98
CA THR A 342 0.91 8.88 -19.40
C THR A 342 2.43 8.79 -19.35
N ILE A 343 2.97 7.67 -18.87
CA ILE A 343 4.42 7.44 -18.81
C ILE A 343 5.03 7.44 -20.20
N LEU A 344 4.40 6.77 -21.17
CA LEU A 344 4.89 6.71 -22.55
C LEU A 344 4.89 8.10 -23.20
N ASN A 345 3.82 8.88 -23.04
CA ASN A 345 3.73 10.23 -23.59
C ASN A 345 4.79 11.16 -23.02
N ASN A 346 5.07 11.07 -21.71
CA ASN A 346 6.14 11.85 -21.09
C ASN A 346 7.52 11.43 -21.60
N ALA A 347 7.78 10.11 -21.69
CA ALA A 347 9.05 9.61 -22.23
C ALA A 347 9.28 10.05 -23.69
N LEU A 348 8.22 10.11 -24.50
CA LEU A 348 8.30 10.60 -25.88
C LEU A 348 8.59 12.11 -25.94
N LYS A 349 7.95 12.93 -25.09
CA LYS A 349 8.25 14.37 -24.97
C LYS A 349 9.69 14.62 -24.54
N ASP A 350 10.17 13.88 -23.54
CA ASP A 350 11.55 14.00 -23.05
C ASP A 350 12.58 13.59 -24.11
N SER A 351 12.19 12.71 -25.04
CA SER A 351 13.04 12.31 -26.18
C SER A 351 13.04 13.31 -27.35
N GLY A 352 12.19 14.35 -27.32
CA GLY A 352 12.05 15.34 -28.38
C GLY A 352 11.37 14.84 -29.66
N ILE A 353 10.65 13.71 -29.58
CA ILE A 353 9.88 13.14 -30.71
C ILE A 353 8.50 13.80 -30.82
N LEU A 354 7.96 14.29 -29.70
CA LEU A 354 6.73 15.08 -29.55
C LEU A 354 7.09 16.45 -28.98
#